data_AF-A0AA92TJV8-F1
#
_entry.id   AF-A0AA92TJV8-F1
#
_cell.length_a   1.000
_cell.length_b   1.000
_cell.length_c   1.000
_cell.angle_alpha   90.00
_cell.angle_beta   90.00
_cell.angle_gamma   90.00
#
_symmetry.space_group_name_H-M   'P 1'
#
loop_
_entity.id
_entity.type
_entity.pdbx_description
1 polymer ?
#
loop_
_entity_poly.entity_id
_entity_poly.type
_entity_poly.pdbx_seq_one_letter_code
_entity_poly.pdbx_strand_id
1 'polypeptide(L)'
;MDVCKISFKNSILAIWNQLTRKGAWRNIFVTHNAFGIFSKYSHISRRSGTPKIPYPNKKVALRAAEAMGKKHGVHFSIYKCAWCDGWHIGKNAQNKIKRNNA
;
A
#
# COMPACT_ATOMS: atom_id res chain seq x y z
N MET A 1 16.04 5.56 18.27
CA MET A 1 14.68 5.18 17.79
C MET A 1 14.54 5.79 16.39
N ASP A 2 15.13 5.15 15.39
CA ASP A 2 15.31 5.73 14.04
C ASP A 2 14.46 4.98 13.01
N VAL A 3 13.15 4.90 13.27
CA VAL A 3 12.26 3.95 12.56
C VAL A 3 11.73 4.51 11.21
N CYS A 4 12.02 5.75 10.84
CA CYS A 4 11.39 6.39 9.68
C CYS A 4 12.35 7.34 8.94
N LYS A 5 13.43 6.83 8.34
CA LYS A 5 14.17 7.59 7.33
C LYS A 5 13.75 7.12 5.95
N ILE A 6 13.14 8.01 5.15
CA ILE A 6 12.87 7.71 3.74
C ILE A 6 14.21 7.40 3.08
N SER A 7 14.35 6.18 2.59
CA SER A 7 15.49 5.80 1.76
C SER A 7 15.20 6.21 0.32
N PHE A 8 16.10 6.99 -0.28
CA PHE A 8 15.97 7.44 -1.66
C PHE A 8 15.78 6.26 -2.64
N LYS A 9 16.45 5.13 -2.38
CA LYS A 9 16.29 3.87 -3.13
C LYS A 9 14.86 3.32 -3.01
N ASN A 10 14.27 3.36 -1.81
CA ASN A 10 12.91 2.88 -1.57
C ASN A 10 11.85 3.79 -2.19
N SER A 11 12.07 5.10 -2.18
CA SER A 11 11.22 6.05 -2.89
C SER A 11 11.20 5.77 -4.40
N ILE A 12 12.38 5.61 -5.02
CA ILE A 12 12.46 5.28 -6.45
C ILE A 12 11.76 3.95 -6.74
N LEU A 13 12.00 2.91 -5.95
CA LEU A 13 11.36 1.61 -6.15
C LEU A 13 9.84 1.67 -5.98
N ALA A 14 9.36 2.48 -5.04
CA ALA A 14 7.93 2.67 -4.81
C ALA A 14 7.28 3.46 -5.97
N ILE A 15 7.97 4.46 -6.53
CA ILE A 15 7.55 5.17 -7.75
C ILE A 15 7.50 4.20 -8.94
N TRP A 16 8.57 3.42 -9.15
CA TRP A 16 8.65 2.45 -10.26
C TRP A 16 7.52 1.42 -10.22
N ASN A 17 7.17 0.96 -9.02
CA ASN A 17 6.05 0.03 -8.81
C ASN A 17 4.70 0.68 -9.13
N GLN A 18 4.53 1.96 -8.84
CA GLN A 18 3.32 2.70 -9.21
C GLN A 18 3.24 2.96 -10.72
N LEU A 19 4.35 3.32 -11.36
CA LEU A 19 4.44 3.58 -12.80
C LEU A 19 4.17 2.34 -13.66
N THR A 20 4.55 1.16 -13.17
CA THR A 20 4.37 -0.12 -13.89
C THR A 20 2.98 -0.73 -13.74
N ARG A 21 2.06 -0.11 -12.98
CA ARG A 21 0.65 -0.57 -12.88
C ARG A 21 -0.16 -0.09 -14.08
N LYS A 22 -1.01 -0.96 -14.65
CA LYS A 22 -2.03 -0.56 -15.64
C LYS A 22 -2.89 0.57 -15.06
N GLY A 23 -2.95 1.71 -15.75
CA GLY A 23 -3.66 2.92 -15.30
C GLY A 23 -2.84 3.87 -14.40
N ALA A 24 -1.52 3.69 -14.31
CA ALA A 24 -0.61 4.53 -13.53
C ALA A 24 -0.74 6.03 -13.85
N TRP A 25 -0.88 6.39 -15.13
CA TRP A 25 -1.00 7.79 -15.56
C TRP A 25 -2.21 8.49 -14.91
N ARG A 26 -3.40 7.87 -14.99
CA ARG A 26 -4.61 8.36 -14.31
C ARG A 26 -4.47 8.36 -12.78
N ASN A 27 -3.75 7.39 -12.22
CA ASN A 27 -3.56 7.28 -10.76
C ASN A 27 -2.56 8.31 -10.19
N ILE A 28 -1.59 8.74 -11.00
CA ILE A 28 -0.51 9.67 -10.62
C ILE A 28 -0.89 11.12 -10.92
N PHE A 29 -1.40 11.38 -12.13
CA PHE A 29 -1.60 12.76 -12.62
C PHE A 29 -3.04 13.25 -12.59
N VAL A 30 -4.02 12.34 -12.49
CA VAL A 30 -5.45 12.72 -12.49
C VAL A 30 -6.05 12.59 -11.09
N THR A 31 -5.89 11.43 -10.45
CA THR A 31 -6.52 11.17 -9.14
C THR A 31 -5.63 11.46 -7.94
N HIS A 32 -4.33 11.73 -8.14
CA HIS A 32 -3.31 11.95 -7.10
C HIS A 32 -3.22 10.87 -5.99
N ASN A 33 -3.93 9.74 -6.12
CA ASN A 33 -3.94 8.64 -5.15
C ASN A 33 -2.56 7.99 -4.99
N ALA A 34 -1.71 8.14 -6.00
CA ALA A 34 -0.33 7.67 -5.99
C ALA A 34 0.48 8.28 -4.83
N PHE A 35 0.36 9.58 -4.55
CA PHE A 35 1.20 10.25 -3.55
C PHE A 35 0.96 9.81 -2.10
N GLY A 36 -0.17 9.14 -1.83
CA GLY A 36 -0.48 8.59 -0.51
C GLY A 36 0.56 7.60 0.04
N ILE A 37 1.37 6.98 -0.83
CA ILE A 37 2.45 6.06 -0.41
C ILE A 37 3.64 6.78 0.23
N PHE A 38 3.85 8.07 -0.07
CA PHE A 38 4.95 8.85 0.51
C PHE A 38 4.59 9.45 1.87
N SER A 39 3.31 9.45 2.24
CA SER A 39 2.90 9.90 3.57
C SER A 39 3.51 9.01 4.66
N LYS A 40 3.89 9.59 5.80
CA LYS A 40 4.33 8.85 7.00
C LYS A 40 3.30 7.78 7.42
N TYR A 41 2.02 8.01 7.14
CA TYR A 41 0.92 7.08 7.43
C TYR A 41 0.81 5.87 6.48
N SER A 42 1.61 5.84 5.41
CA SER A 42 1.79 4.62 4.61
C SER A 42 2.55 3.57 5.42
N HIS A 43 3.49 4.02 6.25
CA HIS A 43 4.28 3.17 7.14
C HIS A 43 3.69 3.08 8.55
N ILE A 44 3.17 4.17 9.09
CA ILE A 44 2.66 4.23 10.47
C ILE A 44 1.14 4.09 10.49
N SER A 45 0.66 3.29 11.44
CA SER A 45 -0.77 3.20 11.74
C SER A 45 -1.27 4.48 12.40
N ARG A 46 -2.29 5.11 11.80
CA ARG A 46 -2.93 6.32 12.35
C ARG A 46 -3.60 6.08 13.70
N ARG A 47 -4.06 4.85 13.95
CA ARG A 47 -4.77 4.48 15.18
C ARG A 47 -3.82 4.21 16.33
N SER A 48 -2.71 3.51 16.08
CA SER A 48 -1.81 3.04 17.13
C SER A 48 -0.52 3.85 17.22
N GLY A 49 -0.20 4.70 16.24
CA GLY A 49 1.09 5.39 16.16
C GLY A 49 2.28 4.46 15.89
N THR A 50 2.04 3.15 15.81
CA THR A 50 3.07 2.14 15.60
C THR A 50 3.30 1.85 14.11
N PRO A 51 4.53 1.45 13.73
CA PRO A 51 4.80 0.93 12.40
C PRO A 51 3.86 -0.21 12.03
N LYS A 52 3.37 -0.19 10.78
CA LYS A 52 2.62 -1.32 10.20
C LYS A 52 3.56 -2.48 10.00
N ILE A 53 3.05 -3.69 10.21
CA ILE A 53 3.80 -4.93 10.04
C ILE A 53 4.22 -5.06 8.56
N PRO A 54 5.52 -5.03 8.25
CA PRO A 54 6.00 -5.18 6.89
C PRO A 54 6.01 -6.65 6.47
N TYR A 55 5.59 -6.92 5.23
CA TYR A 55 5.81 -8.23 4.61
C TYR A 55 7.14 -8.23 3.83
N PRO A 56 7.96 -9.29 3.91
CA PRO A 56 9.28 -9.30 3.29
C PRO A 56 9.23 -9.34 1.76
N ASN A 57 8.19 -9.94 1.18
CA ASN A 57 8.10 -10.12 -0.27
C ASN A 57 6.69 -9.88 -0.81
N LYS A 58 6.62 -9.55 -2.11
CA LYS A 58 5.36 -9.24 -2.82
C LYS A 58 4.37 -10.41 -2.78
N LYS A 59 4.85 -11.64 -2.93
CA LYS A 59 4.03 -12.86 -2.98
C LYS A 59 3.31 -13.12 -1.66
N VAL A 60 4.01 -12.99 -0.53
CA VAL A 60 3.47 -13.13 0.83
C VAL A 60 2.47 -12.01 1.09
N ALA A 61 2.80 -10.76 0.74
CA ALA A 61 1.88 -9.64 0.86
C ALA A 61 0.59 -9.87 0.04
N LEU A 62 0.70 -10.42 -1.17
CA LEU A 62 -0.43 -10.73 -2.03
C LEU A 62 -1.33 -11.80 -1.42
N ARG A 63 -0.74 -12.92 -0.96
CA ARG A 63 -1.49 -13.99 -0.27
C ARG A 63 -2.22 -13.48 0.97
N ALA A 64 -1.55 -12.63 1.77
CA ALA A 64 -2.16 -12.00 2.93
C ALA A 64 -3.31 -11.06 2.55
N ALA A 65 -3.15 -10.27 1.48
CA ALA A 65 -4.20 -9.39 0.97
C ALA A 65 -5.42 -10.18 0.47
N GLU A 66 -5.20 -11.29 -0.24
CA GLU A 66 -6.27 -12.19 -0.69
C GLU A 66 -7.01 -12.84 0.48
N ALA A 67 -6.29 -13.35 1.48
CA ALA A 67 -6.88 -13.95 2.67
C ALA A 67 -7.73 -12.94 3.47
N MET A 68 -7.20 -11.72 3.66
CA MET A 68 -7.97 -10.63 4.28
C MET A 68 -9.17 -10.23 3.43
N GLY A 69 -9.03 -10.23 2.11
CA GLY A 69 -10.11 -9.87 1.21
C GLY A 69 -11.27 -10.86 1.28
N LYS A 70 -10.96 -12.16 1.31
CA LYS A 70 -11.95 -13.22 1.54
C LYS A 70 -12.65 -13.07 2.89
N LYS A 71 -11.91 -12.77 3.96
CA LYS A 71 -12.46 -12.58 5.31
C LYS A 71 -13.39 -11.37 5.43
N HIS A 72 -13.07 -10.26 4.77
CA HIS A 72 -13.79 -9.00 4.94
C HIS A 72 -14.74 -8.65 3.79
N GLY A 73 -14.75 -9.43 2.70
CA GLY A 73 -15.56 -9.18 1.51
C GLY A 73 -15.15 -7.91 0.75
N VAL A 74 -13.91 -7.47 0.89
CA VAL A 74 -13.39 -6.23 0.29
C VAL A 74 -12.02 -6.46 -0.35
N HIS A 75 -11.71 -5.74 -1.42
CA HIS A 75 -10.42 -5.90 -2.09
C HIS A 75 -9.28 -5.22 -1.30
N PHE A 76 -8.10 -5.82 -1.22
CA PHE A 76 -6.94 -5.21 -0.57
C PHE A 76 -5.81 -5.05 -1.59
N SER A 77 -5.25 -3.85 -1.66
CA SER A 77 -4.14 -3.55 -2.57
C SER A 77 -2.82 -3.61 -1.82
N ILE A 78 -1.82 -4.26 -2.42
CA ILE A 78 -0.46 -4.26 -1.89
C ILE A 78 0.35 -3.11 -2.49
N TYR A 79 1.29 -2.55 -1.72
CA TYR A 79 2.23 -1.54 -2.19
C TYR A 79 3.59 -1.69 -1.51
N LYS A 80 4.65 -1.30 -2.22
CA LYS A 80 5.99 -1.20 -1.63
C LYS A 80 6.05 0.03 -0.73
N CYS A 81 6.59 -0.11 0.47
CA CYS A 81 6.77 1.02 1.37
C CYS A 81 7.93 1.92 0.93
N ALA A 82 7.76 3.23 1.01
CA ALA A 82 8.86 4.18 0.82
C ALA A 82 9.75 4.32 2.07
N TRP A 83 9.23 3.94 3.25
CA TRP A 83 9.88 4.15 4.55
C TRP A 83 10.56 2.89 5.10
N CYS A 84 10.27 1.71 4.54
CA CYS A 84 10.93 0.46 4.90
C CYS A 84 11.09 -0.46 3.69
N ASP A 85 11.92 -1.49 3.83
CA ASP A 85 12.14 -2.47 2.76
C ASP A 85 10.99 -3.48 2.61
N GLY A 86 9.91 -3.30 3.36
CA GLY A 86 8.74 -4.17 3.34
C GLY A 86 7.67 -3.78 2.32
N TRP A 87 6.73 -4.71 2.16
CA TRP A 87 5.46 -4.53 1.49
C TRP A 87 4.36 -4.30 2.51
N HIS A 88 3.44 -3.40 2.22
CA HIS A 88 2.28 -3.11 3.06
C HIS A 88 0.98 -3.36 2.30
N ILE A 89 -0.09 -3.50 3.08
CA ILE A 89 -1.43 -3.73 2.56
C ILE A 89 -2.30 -2.51 2.88
N GLY A 90 -2.98 -2.00 1.86
CA GLY A 90 -3.81 -0.80 1.92
C GLY A 90 -5.27 -1.09 1.57
N LYS A 91 -6.16 -0.46 2.34
CA LYS A 91 -7.58 -0.30 1.99
C LYS A 91 -7.74 1.04 1.28
N ASN A 92 -7.92 1.05 -0.04
CA ASN A 92 -8.26 2.28 -0.76
C ASN A 92 -9.75 2.64 -0.56
N ALA A 93 -10.15 3.88 -0.81
CA ALA A 93 -11.56 4.30 -0.72
C ALA A 93 -12.47 3.46 -1.63
N GLN A 94 -12.03 3.16 -2.87
CA GLN A 94 -12.79 2.29 -3.78
C GLN A 94 -12.87 0.82 -3.28
N ASN A 95 -11.90 0.40 -2.46
CA ASN A 95 -11.88 -0.93 -1.88
C ASN A 95 -12.81 -1.07 -0.66
N LYS A 96 -13.37 0.02 -0.11
CA LYS A 96 -14.22 -0.03 1.08
C LYS A 96 -15.65 -0.52 0.78
N ILE A 97 -16.03 -0.54 -0.49
CA ILE A 97 -17.36 -0.98 -0.92
C ILE A 97 -17.36 -2.51 -0.93
N LYS A 98 -18.17 -3.13 -0.07
CA LYS A 98 -18.48 -4.56 -0.20
C LYS A 98 -19.17 -4.73 -1.55
N ARG A 99 -18.71 -5.67 -2.38
CA ARG A 99 -19.54 -6.08 -3.52
C ARG A 99 -20.79 -6.70 -2.92
N ASN A 100 -21.91 -5.99 -3.00
CA ASN A 100 -23.21 -6.62 -2.81
C ASN A 100 -23.34 -7.62 -3.95
N ASN A 101 -23.32 -8.92 -3.62
CA ASN A 101 -23.77 -9.93 -4.55
C ASN A 101 -25.28 -9.70 -4.68
N ALA A 102 -25.70 -9.18 -5.83
CA ALA A 102 -27.08 -9.27 -6.27
C ALA A 102 -27.42 -10.74 -6.54
#